data_AF-A0A714Q759-F1
#
_entry.id   AF-A0A714Q759-F1
#
_cell.length_a   1.000
_cell.length_b   1.000
_cell.length_c   1.000
_cell.angle_alpha   90.00
_cell.angle_beta   90.00
_cell.angle_gamma   90.00
#
_symmetry.space_group_name_H-M   'P 1'
#
loop_
_entity.id
_entity.type
_entity.pdbx_description
1 polymer ?
#
loop_
_entity_poly.entity_id
_entity_poly.type
_entity_poly.pdbx_seq_one_letter_code
_entity_poly.pdbx_strand_id
1 'polypeptide(L)'
;EVTGNAQIKAAVYEMMRPAEAPDHPLVEWQDSLTEDEKSMLACINAGNFEPTTQFCKIGYQEVQGEVAFSMMHPCISYLLHTYSPFAEFKPTNSGFLKKLNQDYNDYHAKKMFIDVILEKLYLTHERSLHIGKDGCSRNILLT
;
A
#
# COMPACT_ATOMS: atom_id res chain seq x y z
N GLU A 1 10.19 6.38 16.42
CA GLU A 1 11.27 7.28 15.93
C GLU A 1 11.30 7.46 14.41
N VAL A 2 11.66 6.46 13.59
CA VAL A 2 11.82 6.68 12.13
C VAL A 2 10.48 6.81 11.39
N THR A 3 9.59 5.82 11.47
CA THR A 3 8.29 5.86 10.75
C THR A 3 7.34 6.92 11.30
N GLY A 4 7.49 7.27 12.59
CA GLY A 4 6.78 8.38 13.23
C GLY A 4 7.43 9.75 13.02
N ASN A 5 8.55 9.87 12.29
CA ASN A 5 9.20 11.15 12.04
C ASN A 5 8.37 12.00 11.07
N ALA A 6 8.05 13.24 11.45
CA ALA A 6 7.18 14.12 10.69
C ALA A 6 7.67 14.42 9.26
N GLN A 7 8.98 14.61 9.07
CA GLN A 7 9.56 14.90 7.74
C GLN A 7 9.53 13.65 6.85
N ILE A 8 9.78 12.46 7.42
CA ILE A 8 9.69 11.20 6.68
C ILE A 8 8.24 10.91 6.30
N LYS A 9 7.28 11.11 7.21
CA LYS A 9 5.85 11.01 6.91
C LYS A 9 5.48 11.94 5.75
N ALA A 10 5.81 13.23 5.85
CA ALA A 10 5.51 14.20 4.79
C ALA A 10 6.10 13.78 3.44
N ALA A 11 7.39 13.42 3.39
CA ALA A 11 8.06 13.05 2.15
C ALA A 11 7.48 11.79 1.50
N VAL A 12 7.12 10.77 2.30
CA VAL A 12 6.54 9.52 1.77
C VAL A 12 5.12 9.76 1.24
N TYR A 13 4.29 10.55 1.94
CA TYR A 13 2.96 10.90 1.45
C TYR A 13 3.02 11.83 0.23
N GLU A 14 3.89 12.84 0.20
CA GLU A 14 4.09 13.71 -0.96
C GLU A 14 4.45 12.92 -2.22
N MET A 15 5.31 11.90 -2.07
CA MET A 15 5.72 11.04 -3.19
C MET A 15 4.62 10.07 -3.64
N MET A 16 3.92 9.43 -2.70
CA MET A 16 3.04 8.29 -3.00
C MET A 16 1.56 8.67 -3.11
N ARG A 17 1.11 9.64 -2.32
CA ARG A 17 -0.29 10.07 -2.21
C ARG A 17 -0.34 11.60 -2.00
N PRO A 18 0.09 12.41 -2.99
CA PRO A 18 0.31 13.85 -2.81
C PRO A 18 -0.94 14.65 -2.38
N ALA A 19 -2.14 14.16 -2.71
CA ALA A 19 -3.40 14.78 -2.31
C ALA A 19 -3.95 14.27 -0.96
N GLU A 20 -3.33 13.26 -0.34
CA GLU A 20 -3.74 12.67 0.93
C GLU A 20 -2.81 13.13 2.05
N ALA A 21 -3.37 13.75 3.09
CA ALA A 21 -2.59 14.15 4.26
C ALA A 21 -2.13 12.93 5.09
N PRO A 22 -0.96 12.97 5.74
CA PRO A 22 -0.49 11.86 6.58
C PRO A 22 -1.38 11.48 7.77
N ASP A 23 -2.34 12.34 8.12
CA ASP A 23 -3.34 12.19 9.17
C ASP A 23 -4.76 12.04 8.62
N HIS A 24 -4.92 11.80 7.31
CA HIS A 24 -6.21 11.54 6.67
C HIS A 24 -6.99 10.48 7.46
N PRO A 25 -8.26 10.73 7.83
CA PRO A 25 -9.07 9.75 8.56
C PRO A 25 -9.32 8.51 7.70
N LEU A 26 -9.52 7.35 8.32
CA LEU A 26 -9.90 6.17 7.56
C LEU A 26 -11.30 6.34 6.93
N VAL A 27 -11.51 5.70 5.78
CA VAL A 27 -12.83 5.55 5.16
C VAL A 27 -13.33 4.13 5.42
N GLU A 28 -14.56 3.98 5.87
CA GLU A 28 -15.09 2.69 6.27
C GLU A 28 -15.30 1.75 5.08
N TRP A 29 -14.86 0.50 5.21
CA TRP A 29 -14.90 -0.50 4.15
C TRP A 29 -16.33 -0.80 3.69
N GLN A 30 -16.57 -0.63 2.40
CA GLN A 30 -17.78 -1.05 1.71
C GLN A 30 -17.42 -2.17 0.74
N ASP A 31 -17.72 -3.42 1.11
CA ASP A 31 -17.37 -4.58 0.27
C ASP A 31 -18.17 -4.58 -1.03
N SER A 32 -17.51 -4.17 -2.11
CA SER A 32 -18.03 -4.21 -3.47
C SER A 32 -17.24 -5.19 -4.36
N LEU A 33 -16.38 -6.02 -3.77
CA LEU A 33 -15.48 -6.89 -4.52
C LEU A 33 -16.01 -8.32 -4.64
N THR A 34 -15.83 -8.91 -5.81
CA THR A 34 -16.00 -10.35 -6.00
C THR A 34 -14.81 -11.13 -5.43
N GLU A 35 -14.97 -12.43 -5.23
CA GLU A 35 -13.86 -13.30 -4.80
C GLU A 35 -12.72 -13.36 -5.83
N ASP A 36 -13.03 -13.24 -7.12
CA ASP A 36 -12.03 -13.14 -8.19
C ASP A 36 -11.21 -11.84 -8.08
N GLU A 37 -11.86 -10.72 -7.73
CA GLU A 37 -11.18 -9.45 -7.52
C GLU A 37 -10.30 -9.49 -6.25
N LYS A 38 -10.79 -10.08 -5.17
CA LYS A 38 -9.99 -10.29 -3.94
C LYS A 38 -8.77 -11.18 -4.23
N SER A 39 -8.95 -12.24 -5.01
CA SER A 39 -7.87 -13.12 -5.48
C SER A 39 -6.85 -12.38 -6.35
N MET A 40 -7.32 -11.51 -7.26
CA MET A 40 -6.45 -10.65 -8.07
C MET A 40 -5.60 -9.71 -7.21
N LEU A 41 -6.18 -9.13 -6.16
CA LEU A 41 -5.48 -8.26 -5.23
C LEU A 41 -4.57 -9.01 -4.25
N ALA A 42 -4.69 -10.34 -4.09
CA ALA A 42 -3.93 -11.07 -3.08
C ALA A 42 -2.41 -10.87 -3.23
N CYS A 43 -1.89 -10.71 -4.45
CA CYS A 43 -0.45 -10.52 -4.68
C CYS A 43 0.10 -9.18 -4.16
N ILE A 44 -0.74 -8.17 -3.97
CA ILE A 44 -0.26 -6.87 -3.47
C ILE A 44 0.00 -6.90 -1.95
N ASN A 45 -0.34 -7.99 -1.26
CA ASN A 45 -0.12 -8.16 0.17
C ASN A 45 0.16 -9.63 0.56
N ALA A 46 1.30 -10.15 0.09
CA ALA A 46 1.81 -11.47 0.48
C ALA A 46 0.85 -12.66 0.26
N GLY A 47 -0.01 -12.59 -0.77
CA GLY A 47 -0.90 -13.67 -1.17
C GLY A 47 -2.21 -13.76 -0.38
N ASN A 48 -2.50 -12.80 0.49
CA ASN A 48 -3.75 -12.74 1.25
C ASN A 48 -4.55 -11.49 0.86
N PHE A 49 -5.86 -11.54 1.13
CA PHE A 49 -6.74 -10.38 1.07
C PHE A 49 -7.22 -10.05 2.48
N GLU A 50 -6.85 -8.86 2.98
CA GLU A 50 -7.34 -8.32 4.25
C GLU A 50 -7.60 -6.81 4.06
N PRO A 51 -8.88 -6.37 4.05
CA PRO A 51 -9.24 -5.00 3.66
C PRO A 51 -8.54 -3.94 4.50
N THR A 52 -8.23 -4.22 5.77
CA THR A 52 -7.56 -3.26 6.68
C THR A 52 -6.06 -3.10 6.43
N THR A 53 -5.45 -3.91 5.55
CA THR A 53 -4.00 -3.90 5.29
C THR A 53 -3.61 -3.94 3.80
N GLN A 54 -4.55 -4.24 2.91
CA GLN A 54 -4.26 -4.54 1.51
C GLN A 54 -3.55 -3.42 0.76
N PHE A 55 -3.78 -2.17 1.17
CA PHE A 55 -3.43 -0.97 0.40
C PHE A 55 -2.29 -0.16 1.03
N CYS A 56 -1.67 -0.65 2.10
CA CYS A 56 -0.58 0.05 2.81
C CYS A 56 0.67 0.32 1.95
N LYS A 57 0.82 -0.41 0.83
CA LYS A 57 1.91 -0.23 -0.14
C LYS A 57 1.48 0.51 -1.42
N ILE A 58 0.21 0.91 -1.55
CA ILE A 58 -0.31 1.52 -2.76
C ILE A 58 -0.32 3.04 -2.65
N GLY A 59 0.28 3.69 -3.65
CA GLY A 59 0.19 5.12 -3.91
C GLY A 59 -0.78 5.42 -5.04
N TYR A 60 -1.27 6.65 -5.08
CA TYR A 60 -2.19 7.18 -6.09
C TYR A 60 -2.05 8.69 -6.20
N GLN A 61 -2.18 9.20 -7.42
CA GLN A 61 -2.28 10.62 -7.70
C GLN A 61 -3.16 10.87 -8.92
N GLU A 62 -3.89 11.98 -8.91
CA GLU A 62 -4.71 12.39 -10.04
C GLU A 62 -3.90 13.28 -10.98
N VAL A 63 -3.83 12.90 -12.26
CA VAL A 63 -3.19 13.68 -13.32
C VAL A 63 -4.18 13.82 -14.46
N GLN A 64 -4.58 15.06 -14.78
CA GLN A 64 -5.55 15.36 -15.84
C GLN A 64 -6.91 14.64 -15.69
N GLY A 65 -7.33 14.35 -14.46
CA GLY A 65 -8.61 13.71 -14.15
C GLY A 65 -8.58 12.18 -14.14
N GLU A 66 -7.43 11.56 -14.44
CA GLU A 66 -7.22 10.12 -14.30
C GLU A 66 -6.37 9.83 -13.05
N VAL A 67 -6.71 8.77 -12.32
CA VAL A 67 -5.93 8.31 -11.17
C VAL A 67 -4.85 7.33 -11.62
N ALA A 68 -3.60 7.62 -11.27
CA ALA A 68 -2.46 6.75 -11.55
C ALA A 68 -2.03 6.03 -10.26
N PHE A 69 -2.13 4.70 -10.24
CA PHE A 69 -1.68 3.87 -9.12
C PHE A 69 -0.22 3.47 -9.24
N SER A 70 0.44 3.33 -8.10
CA SER A 70 1.80 2.79 -7.98
C SER A 70 1.93 1.93 -6.73
N MET A 71 2.92 1.04 -6.71
CA MET A 71 3.30 0.31 -5.51
C MET A 71 4.62 0.88 -4.96
N MET A 72 4.71 1.01 -3.64
CA MET A 72 5.92 1.45 -2.96
C MET A 72 7.10 0.55 -3.34
N HIS A 73 8.19 1.17 -3.76
CA HIS A 73 9.39 0.44 -4.16
C HIS A 73 9.88 -0.48 -3.02
N PRO A 74 10.25 -1.74 -3.29
CA PRO A 74 10.58 -2.72 -2.26
C PRO A 74 11.64 -2.26 -1.25
N CYS A 75 12.66 -1.53 -1.72
CA CYS A 75 13.70 -0.99 -0.83
C CYS A 75 13.17 0.04 0.17
N ILE A 76 12.16 0.84 -0.20
CA ILE A 76 11.57 1.85 0.68
C ILE A 76 10.73 1.13 1.75
N SER A 77 9.85 0.21 1.34
CA SER A 77 9.07 -0.63 2.26
C SER A 77 9.98 -1.43 3.20
N TYR A 78 11.07 -1.99 2.68
CA TYR A 78 12.06 -2.73 3.45
C TYR A 78 12.68 -1.84 4.53
N LEU A 79 13.17 -0.67 4.15
CA LEU A 79 13.88 0.25 5.05
C LEU A 79 12.96 0.81 6.14
N LEU A 80 11.70 1.08 5.79
CA LEU A 80 10.71 1.62 6.73
C LEU A 80 10.25 0.56 7.74
N HIS A 81 9.97 -0.67 7.29
CA HIS A 81 9.14 -1.60 8.08
C HIS A 81 9.84 -2.89 8.53
N THR A 82 10.96 -3.26 7.90
CA THR A 82 11.57 -4.59 8.14
C THR A 82 13.09 -4.57 8.30
N TYR A 83 13.74 -3.41 8.12
CA TYR A 83 15.18 -3.28 8.23
C TYR A 83 15.65 -3.58 9.66
N SER A 84 16.68 -4.43 9.73
CA SER A 84 17.46 -4.65 10.94
C SER A 84 18.93 -4.27 10.69
N PRO A 85 19.56 -3.46 11.57
CA PRO A 85 20.95 -3.07 11.41
C PRO A 85 21.94 -4.18 11.81
N PHE A 86 21.49 -5.22 12.53
CA PHE A 86 22.40 -6.26 13.02
C PHE A 86 22.81 -7.19 11.88
N ALA A 87 24.13 -7.32 11.68
CA ALA A 87 24.71 -8.09 10.57
C ALA A 87 24.32 -9.58 10.59
N GLU A 88 24.05 -10.14 11.77
CA GLU A 88 23.58 -11.51 11.95
C GLU A 88 22.21 -11.77 11.28
N PHE A 89 21.36 -10.74 11.14
CA PHE A 89 20.07 -10.85 10.45
C PHE A 89 20.14 -10.66 8.93
N LYS A 90 21.34 -10.65 8.33
CA LYS A 90 21.49 -10.52 6.87
C LYS A 90 20.63 -11.51 6.07
N PRO A 91 20.50 -12.79 6.43
CA PRO A 91 19.59 -13.72 5.74
C PRO A 91 18.11 -13.32 5.90
N THR A 92 17.71 -12.92 7.11
CA THR A 92 16.33 -12.48 7.42
C THR A 92 15.96 -11.23 6.63
N ASN A 93 16.84 -10.23 6.61
CA ASN A 93 16.68 -9.01 5.83
C ASN A 93 16.50 -9.31 4.34
N SER A 94 17.34 -10.21 3.81
CA SER A 94 17.24 -10.65 2.41
C SER A 94 15.92 -11.39 2.13
N GLY A 95 15.42 -12.15 3.10
CA GLY A 95 14.12 -12.83 3.04
C GLY A 95 12.94 -11.85 2.95
N PHE A 96 12.95 -10.78 3.76
CA PHE A 96 11.93 -9.73 3.67
C PHE A 96 11.98 -9.01 2.32
N LEU A 97 13.17 -8.61 1.88
CA LEU A 97 13.31 -7.94 0.59
C LEU A 97 12.88 -8.83 -0.59
N LYS A 98 13.17 -10.13 -0.54
CA LYS A 98 12.71 -11.09 -1.56
C LYS A 98 11.18 -11.17 -1.62
N LYS A 99 10.49 -11.17 -0.48
CA LYS A 99 9.01 -11.15 -0.44
C LYS A 99 8.45 -9.85 -1.01
N LEU A 100 9.01 -8.70 -0.59
CA LEU A 100 8.60 -7.39 -1.11
C LEU A 100 8.82 -7.27 -2.63
N ASN A 101 9.94 -7.79 -3.13
CA ASN A 101 10.22 -7.85 -4.57
C ASN A 101 9.19 -8.72 -5.31
N GLN A 102 8.79 -9.85 -4.73
CA GLN A 102 7.79 -10.73 -5.34
C GLN A 102 6.44 -10.02 -5.49
N ASP A 103 5.93 -9.43 -4.41
CA ASP A 103 4.68 -8.65 -4.44
C ASP A 103 4.74 -7.52 -5.48
N TYR A 104 5.86 -6.80 -5.53
CA TYR A 104 6.08 -5.70 -6.49
C TYR A 104 6.12 -6.18 -7.94
N ASN A 105 6.81 -7.29 -8.22
CA ASN A 105 6.88 -7.86 -9.56
C ASN A 105 5.52 -8.39 -10.01
N ASP A 106 4.78 -9.07 -9.13
CA ASP A 106 3.45 -9.60 -9.42
C ASP A 106 2.43 -8.49 -9.66
N TYR A 107 2.51 -7.39 -8.89
CA TYR A 107 1.73 -6.19 -9.14
C TYR A 107 2.00 -5.64 -10.53
N HIS A 108 3.26 -5.45 -10.93
CA HIS A 108 3.59 -4.91 -12.25
C HIS A 108 3.20 -5.85 -13.39
N ALA A 109 3.32 -7.17 -13.19
CA ALA A 109 2.91 -8.17 -14.17
C ALA A 109 1.40 -8.18 -14.43
N LYS A 110 0.59 -7.82 -13.41
CA LYS A 110 -0.89 -7.83 -13.47
C LYS A 110 -1.49 -6.43 -13.35
N LYS A 111 -0.68 -5.38 -13.50
CA LYS A 111 -1.03 -3.99 -13.17
C LYS A 111 -2.32 -3.54 -13.84
N MET A 112 -2.51 -3.88 -15.11
CA MET A 112 -3.71 -3.49 -15.86
C MET A 112 -5.02 -4.05 -15.29
N PHE A 113 -4.98 -5.19 -14.60
CA PHE A 113 -6.16 -5.79 -13.96
C PHE A 113 -6.35 -5.27 -12.54
N ILE A 114 -5.24 -5.16 -11.80
CA ILE A 114 -5.24 -4.66 -10.43
C ILE A 114 -5.72 -3.20 -10.39
N ASP A 115 -5.20 -2.35 -11.28
CA ASP A 115 -5.50 -0.92 -11.27
C ASP A 115 -6.99 -0.62 -11.55
N VAL A 116 -7.68 -1.45 -12.35
CA VAL A 116 -9.13 -1.34 -12.56
C VAL A 116 -9.90 -1.57 -11.25
N ILE A 117 -9.44 -2.52 -10.44
CA ILE A 117 -10.06 -2.82 -9.14
C ILE A 117 -9.72 -1.69 -8.15
N LEU A 118 -8.47 -1.21 -8.15
CA LEU A 118 -8.05 -0.09 -7.29
C LEU A 118 -8.82 1.18 -7.61
N GLU A 119 -9.07 1.49 -8.89
CA GLU A 119 -9.87 2.64 -9.31
C GLU A 119 -11.29 2.54 -8.78
N LYS A 120 -11.93 1.37 -8.93
CA LYS A 120 -13.27 1.14 -8.37
C LYS A 120 -13.31 1.43 -6.88
N LEU A 121 -12.36 0.86 -6.11
CA LEU A 121 -12.28 1.07 -4.66
C LEU A 121 -12.01 2.53 -4.29
N TYR A 122 -11.07 3.17 -4.99
CA TYR A 122 -10.72 4.57 -4.79
C TYR A 122 -11.94 5.48 -4.96
N LEU A 123 -12.74 5.26 -6.01
CA LEU A 123 -13.93 6.06 -6.30
C LEU A 123 -15.06 5.81 -5.30
N THR A 124 -15.20 4.59 -4.78
CA THR A 124 -16.24 4.25 -3.78
C THR A 124 -15.84 4.59 -2.34
N HIS A 125 -14.57 4.86 -2.08
CA HIS A 125 -14.03 5.20 -0.76
C HIS A 125 -13.45 6.61 -0.73
N GLU A 126 -14.26 7.57 -1.18
CA GLU A 126 -13.98 9.01 -1.04
C GLU A 126 -12.61 9.44 -1.60
N ARG A 127 -12.18 8.83 -2.71
CA ARG A 127 -10.87 9.10 -3.33
C ARG A 127 -9.70 8.78 -2.40
N SER A 128 -9.81 7.68 -1.65
CA SER A 128 -8.75 7.15 -0.80
C SER A 128 -8.73 5.63 -0.80
N LEU A 129 -7.54 5.05 -0.56
CA LEU A 129 -7.39 3.64 -0.18
C LEU A 129 -6.93 3.51 1.28
N HIS A 130 -6.94 4.58 2.06
CA HIS A 130 -6.85 4.52 3.53
C HIS A 130 -8.17 3.98 4.12
N ILE A 131 -8.47 2.73 3.79
CA ILE A 131 -9.72 2.07 4.15
C ILE A 131 -9.57 1.39 5.52
N GLY A 132 -10.55 1.51 6.39
CA GLY A 132 -10.62 0.79 7.66
C GLY A 132 -11.86 -0.07 7.79
N LYS A 133 -11.91 -0.88 8.85
CA LYS A 133 -13.08 -1.64 9.25
C LYS A 133 -13.21 -1.61 10.77
N ASP A 134 -14.41 -1.38 11.26
CA ASP A 134 -14.76 -1.18 12.66
C ASP A 134 -13.86 -0.12 13.33
N GLY A 135 -13.59 0.97 12.60
CA GLY A 135 -12.72 2.06 13.06
C GLY A 135 -11.23 1.72 13.12
N CYS A 136 -10.81 0.58 12.55
CA CYS A 136 -9.41 0.14 12.55
C CYS A 136 -8.84 0.10 11.12
N SER A 137 -7.67 0.71 10.90
CA SER A 137 -6.93 0.63 9.63
C SER A 137 -5.43 0.50 9.84
N ARG A 138 -4.79 -0.21 8.90
CA ARG A 138 -3.33 -0.24 8.69
C ARG A 138 -3.00 0.02 7.22
N ASN A 139 -3.89 0.69 6.48
CA ASN A 139 -3.68 1.07 5.07
C ASN A 139 -2.96 2.41 4.87
N ILE A 140 -2.55 3.05 5.96
CA ILE A 140 -1.55 4.11 5.98
C ILE A 140 -0.22 3.63 5.37
N LEU A 141 0.54 4.55 4.78
CA LEU A 141 1.87 4.24 4.20
C LEU A 141 2.92 3.96 5.29
N LEU A 142 2.86 4.73 6.39
CA LEU A 142 3.72 4.67 7.57
C LEU A 142 3.11 5.52 8.71
N THR A 143 3.38 5.13 9.95
CA THR A 143 3.08 5.93 11.15
C THR A 143 4.07 5.67 12.28
#